data_AF-A0A0X3PTA4-F1
#
_entry.id   AF-A0A0X3PTA4-F1
#
_cell.length_a   1.000
_cell.length_b   1.000
_cell.length_c   1.000
_cell.angle_alpha   90.00
_cell.angle_beta   90.00
_cell.angle_gamma   90.00
#
_symmetry.space_group_name_H-M   'P 1'
#
loop_
_entity.id
_entity.type
_entity.pdbx_description
1 polymer ?
#
loop_
_entity_poly.entity_id
_entity_poly.type
_entity_poly.pdbx_seq_one_letter_code
_entity_poly.pdbx_strand_id
1 'polypeptide(L)'
;PSFLVWFQALSVRSRELRVFDSLGHDASAVRRFLKLLRQCNQCLLGVKEPWSLRTVRHNRQTDDNSCGLFVLGFIRRILGNGGEIPCSITVDVDDVRSYVLETLLTQTAPESSPATTDSVK
;
A
#
# COMPACT_ATOMS: atom_id res chain seq x y z
N PRO A 1 -17.20 -13.35 9.72
CA PRO A 1 -16.85 -12.02 9.18
C PRO A 1 -15.46 -12.05 8.55
N SER A 2 -15.40 -12.25 7.23
CA SER A 2 -14.14 -12.20 6.49
C SER A 2 -13.71 -10.74 6.38
N PHE A 3 -12.61 -10.37 7.04
CA PHE A 3 -12.02 -9.03 6.91
C PHE A 3 -11.39 -8.92 5.52
N LEU A 4 -12.10 -8.25 4.59
CA LEU A 4 -11.54 -7.85 3.30
C LEU A 4 -10.48 -6.77 3.57
N VAL A 5 -9.21 -7.15 3.56
CA VAL A 5 -8.09 -6.21 3.63
C VAL A 5 -7.64 -5.91 2.21
N TRP A 6 -7.82 -4.67 1.78
CA TRP A 6 -7.37 -4.16 0.48
C TRP A 6 -6.33 -3.07 0.66
N PHE A 7 -5.42 -2.94 -0.30
CA PHE A 7 -4.36 -1.95 -0.33
C PHE A 7 -4.47 -1.07 -1.58
N GLN A 8 -4.27 0.23 -1.42
CA GLN A 8 -4.25 1.19 -2.52
C GLN A 8 -2.88 1.85 -2.61
N ALA A 9 -2.34 1.92 -3.82
CA ALA A 9 -1.12 2.65 -4.12
C ALA A 9 -1.43 3.80 -5.08
N LEU A 10 -1.00 5.00 -4.71
CA LEU A 10 -1.14 6.20 -5.51
C LEU A 10 0.20 6.54 -6.15
N SER A 11 0.25 6.53 -7.49
CA SER A 11 1.40 7.04 -8.23
C SER A 11 1.09 8.43 -8.73
N VAL A 12 1.68 9.45 -8.10
CA VAL A 12 1.54 10.85 -8.53
C VAL A 12 2.19 11.06 -9.90
N ARG A 13 3.34 10.42 -10.15
CA ARG A 13 4.09 10.53 -11.41
C ARG A 13 3.27 10.05 -12.61
N SER A 14 2.61 8.89 -12.49
CA SER A 14 1.77 8.35 -13.57
C SER A 14 0.30 8.78 -13.48
N ARG A 15 -0.09 9.46 -12.39
CA ARG A 15 -1.48 9.85 -12.08
C ARG A 15 -2.42 8.66 -12.06
N GLU A 16 -1.96 7.58 -11.43
CA GLU A 16 -2.69 6.32 -11.34
C GLU A 16 -3.00 5.99 -9.89
N LEU A 17 -4.26 5.64 -9.65
CA LEU A 17 -4.66 4.92 -8.45
C LEU A 17 -4.67 3.43 -8.79
N ARG A 18 -3.86 2.66 -8.08
CA ARG A 18 -3.79 1.21 -8.25
C ARG A 18 -4.31 0.48 -7.02
N VAL A 19 -5.10 -0.55 -7.28
CA VAL A 19 -5.74 -1.36 -6.23
C VAL A 19 -5.12 -2.73 -6.20
N PHE A 20 -4.89 -3.18 -4.98
CA PHE A 20 -4.44 -4.51 -4.64
C PHE A 20 -5.44 -5.13 -3.68
N ASP A 21 -5.99 -6.26 -4.07
CA ASP A 21 -6.95 -7.01 -3.27
C ASP A 21 -6.71 -8.48 -3.50
N SER A 22 -6.13 -9.13 -2.50
CA SER A 22 -5.72 -10.52 -2.57
C SER A 22 -6.86 -11.49 -2.87
N LEU A 23 -8.09 -11.15 -2.49
CA LEU A 23 -9.29 -11.96 -2.73
C LEU A 23 -9.99 -11.60 -4.05
N GLY A 24 -9.59 -10.49 -4.70
CA GLY A 24 -10.13 -10.05 -5.97
C GLY A 24 -11.59 -9.57 -5.91
N HIS A 25 -12.06 -9.17 -4.72
CA HIS A 25 -13.43 -8.77 -4.46
C HIS A 25 -13.54 -7.32 -3.97
N ASP A 26 -14.10 -6.51 -4.87
CA ASP A 26 -14.79 -5.23 -4.64
C ASP A 26 -14.01 -3.94 -4.94
N ALA A 27 -14.20 -3.46 -6.17
CA ALA A 27 -13.76 -2.13 -6.58
C ALA A 27 -14.69 -0.99 -6.10
N SER A 28 -15.78 -1.25 -5.35
CA SER A 28 -16.76 -0.23 -4.97
C SER A 28 -16.17 0.82 -4.02
N ALA A 29 -15.46 0.39 -2.98
CA ALA A 29 -14.77 1.27 -2.04
C ALA A 29 -13.70 2.12 -2.74
N VAL A 30 -12.97 1.50 -3.66
CA VAL A 30 -11.97 2.17 -4.51
C VAL A 30 -12.62 3.23 -5.39
N ARG A 31 -13.73 2.91 -6.05
CA ARG A 31 -14.43 3.89 -6.91
C ARG A 31 -14.88 5.11 -6.10
N ARG A 32 -15.27 4.93 -4.83
CA ARG A 32 -15.59 6.05 -3.92
C ARG A 32 -14.35 6.88 -3.62
N PHE A 33 -13.22 6.24 -3.30
CA PHE A 33 -11.96 6.94 -3.07
C PHE A 33 -11.49 7.71 -4.30
N LEU A 34 -11.58 7.11 -5.50
CA LEU A 34 -11.23 7.79 -6.76
C LEU A 34 -12.11 9.03 -7.00
N LYS A 35 -13.39 8.97 -6.68
CA LYS A 35 -14.29 10.15 -6.77
C LYS A 35 -13.82 11.25 -5.83
N LEU A 36 -13.50 10.90 -4.58
CA LEU A 36 -12.98 11.84 -3.58
C LEU A 36 -11.66 12.48 -4.07
N LEU A 37 -10.71 11.67 -4.54
CA LEU A 37 -9.42 12.14 -5.05
C LEU A 37 -9.59 13.14 -6.20
N ARG A 38 -10.51 12.85 -7.14
CA ARG A 38 -10.85 13.76 -8.24
C ARG A 38 -11.46 15.06 -7.75
N GLN A 39 -12.34 15.01 -6.75
CA GLN A 39 -12.93 16.20 -6.13
C GLN A 39 -11.86 17.04 -5.42
N CYS A 40 -10.99 16.42 -4.63
CA CYS A 40 -9.88 17.10 -3.97
C CYS A 40 -8.96 17.80 -4.98
N ASN A 41 -8.58 17.11 -6.06
CA ASN A 41 -7.78 17.72 -7.12
C ASN A 41 -8.48 18.92 -7.78
N GLN A 42 -9.77 18.81 -8.06
CA GLN A 42 -10.54 19.91 -8.61
C GLN A 42 -10.56 21.11 -7.65
N CYS A 43 -10.76 20.88 -6.35
CA CYS A 43 -10.81 21.95 -5.36
C CYS A 43 -9.44 22.59 -5.09
N LEU A 44 -8.39 21.78 -4.99
CA LEU A 44 -7.07 22.24 -4.55
C LEU A 44 -6.21 22.78 -5.69
N LEU A 45 -6.31 22.17 -6.87
CA LEU A 45 -5.41 22.47 -7.99
C LEU A 45 -6.15 23.15 -9.15
N GLY A 46 -7.49 23.24 -9.10
CA GLY A 46 -8.30 23.77 -10.20
C GLY A 46 -8.28 22.89 -11.45
N VAL A 47 -7.65 21.71 -11.38
CA VAL A 47 -7.46 20.82 -12.52
C VAL A 47 -8.28 19.55 -12.35
N LYS A 48 -9.10 19.24 -13.36
CA LYS A 48 -9.83 17.98 -13.48
C LYS A 48 -8.92 16.91 -14.11
N GLU A 49 -7.67 16.81 -13.69
CA GLU A 49 -6.75 15.87 -14.33
C GLU A 49 -7.21 14.42 -14.13
N PRO A 50 -7.05 13.58 -15.17
CA PRO A 50 -7.66 12.26 -15.18
C PRO A 50 -6.80 11.31 -14.35
N TRP A 51 -7.04 11.25 -13.04
CA TRP A 51 -6.65 10.08 -12.28
C TRP A 51 -7.30 8.84 -12.90
N SER A 52 -6.48 7.91 -13.35
CA SER A 52 -6.96 6.63 -13.88
C SER A 52 -6.93 5.58 -12.78
N LEU A 53 -7.94 4.72 -12.77
CA LEU A 53 -8.00 3.56 -11.90
C LEU A 53 -7.46 2.36 -12.66
N ARG A 54 -6.44 1.70 -12.12
CA ARG A 54 -5.93 0.43 -12.64
C ARG A 54 -5.93 -0.64 -11.57
N THR A 55 -6.14 -1.88 -12.00
CA THR A 55 -5.86 -3.05 -11.18
C THR A 55 -4.47 -3.57 -11.55
N VAL A 56 -3.79 -4.16 -10.57
CA VAL A 56 -2.51 -4.86 -10.80
C VAL A 56 -2.79 -6.35 -10.83
N ARG A 57 -2.19 -7.08 -11.77
CA ARG A 57 -2.33 -8.54 -11.81
C ARG A 57 -1.56 -9.15 -10.66
N HIS A 58 -2.16 -10.06 -9.91
CA HIS A 58 -1.46 -10.79 -8.86
C HIS A 58 -2.04 -12.19 -8.66
N ASN A 59 -1.29 -13.06 -7.98
CA ASN A 59 -1.83 -14.33 -7.52
C ASN A 59 -2.95 -14.09 -6.50
N ARG A 60 -3.96 -14.96 -6.50
CA ARG A 60 -5.09 -14.87 -5.57
C ARG A 60 -4.72 -15.56 -4.26
N GLN A 61 -5.14 -14.96 -3.15
CA GLN A 61 -5.16 -15.62 -1.85
C GLN A 61 -6.14 -16.80 -1.88
N THR A 62 -5.72 -17.93 -1.35
CA THR A 62 -6.50 -19.18 -1.33
C THR A 62 -6.95 -19.59 0.07
N ASP A 63 -6.49 -18.89 1.10
CA ASP A 63 -6.83 -19.11 2.51
C ASP A 63 -7.59 -17.91 3.10
N ASP A 64 -8.02 -17.99 4.36
CA ASP A 64 -8.81 -16.94 5.02
C ASP A 64 -7.98 -15.98 5.92
N ASN A 65 -6.66 -16.17 6.03
CA ASN A 65 -5.85 -15.51 7.06
C ASN A 65 -4.58 -14.80 6.55
N SER A 66 -4.25 -14.90 5.27
CA SER A 66 -3.03 -14.32 4.70
C SER A 66 -3.22 -12.94 4.07
N CYS A 67 -4.41 -12.35 4.13
CA CYS A 67 -4.70 -11.06 3.49
C CYS A 67 -3.75 -9.93 3.94
N GLY A 68 -3.40 -9.89 5.24
CA GLY A 68 -2.40 -8.96 5.76
C GLY A 68 -1.00 -9.19 5.20
N LEU A 69 -0.60 -10.45 5.01
CA LEU A 69 0.69 -10.81 4.42
C LEU A 69 0.73 -10.49 2.92
N PHE A 70 -0.39 -10.66 2.20
CA PHE A 70 -0.51 -10.18 0.82
C PHE A 70 -0.28 -8.68 0.72
N VAL A 71 -0.89 -7.88 1.59
CA VAL A 71 -0.68 -6.43 1.64
C VAL A 71 0.78 -6.08 1.86
N LEU A 72 1.44 -6.71 2.84
CA LEU A 72 2.87 -6.48 3.09
C LEU A 72 3.74 -6.92 1.89
N GLY A 73 3.40 -8.02 1.23
CA GLY A 73 4.07 -8.47 0.01
C GLY A 73 3.95 -7.47 -1.15
N PHE A 74 2.76 -6.89 -1.36
CA PHE A 74 2.56 -5.83 -2.36
C PHE A 74 3.44 -4.62 -2.07
N ILE A 75 3.42 -4.14 -0.82
CA ILE A 75 4.23 -2.99 -0.37
C ILE A 75 5.71 -3.28 -0.58
N ARG A 76 6.21 -4.42 -0.09
CA ARG A 76 7.61 -4.81 -0.22
C ARG A 76 8.03 -4.88 -1.68
N ARG A 77 7.18 -5.41 -2.57
CA ARG A 77 7.51 -5.51 -3.99
C ARG A 77 7.57 -4.14 -4.67
N ILE A 78 6.66 -3.23 -4.33
CA ILE A 78 6.68 -1.84 -4.84
C ILE A 78 7.94 -1.12 -4.37
N LEU A 79 8.26 -1.21 -3.07
CA LEU A 79 9.46 -0.58 -2.50
C LEU A 79 10.75 -1.17 -3.08
N GLY A 80 10.82 -2.50 -3.24
CA GLY A 80 11.94 -3.19 -3.87
C GLY A 80 12.11 -2.86 -5.36
N ASN A 81 11.08 -2.30 -6.01
CA ASN A 81 11.11 -1.81 -7.39
C ASN A 81 11.32 -0.27 -7.45
N GLY A 82 11.99 0.31 -6.45
CA GLY A 82 12.26 1.76 -6.40
C GLY A 82 11.01 2.63 -6.21
N GLY A 83 9.92 2.07 -5.69
CA GLY A 83 8.64 2.75 -5.53
C GLY A 83 7.78 2.76 -6.81
N GLU A 84 8.26 2.23 -7.93
CA GLU A 84 7.46 2.09 -9.14
C GLU A 84 6.51 0.89 -9.01
N ILE A 85 5.23 1.12 -9.31
CA ILE A 85 4.23 0.06 -9.22
C ILE A 85 4.30 -0.81 -10.48
N PRO A 86 4.65 -2.12 -10.39
CA PRO A 86 4.72 -2.99 -11.55
C PRO A 86 3.32 -3.35 -12.09
N CYS A 87 3.26 -3.84 -13.33
CA CYS A 87 2.01 -4.29 -13.96
C CYS A 87 1.49 -5.63 -13.38
N SER A 88 2.38 -6.39 -12.75
CA SER A 88 2.05 -7.64 -12.05
C SER A 88 2.92 -7.84 -10.81
N ILE A 89 2.35 -8.43 -9.76
CA ILE A 89 3.05 -8.81 -8.53
C ILE A 89 2.71 -10.25 -8.19
N THR A 90 3.72 -11.03 -7.84
CA THR A 90 3.52 -12.32 -7.16
C THR A 90 3.91 -12.16 -5.71
N VAL A 91 3.04 -12.60 -4.80
CA VAL A 91 3.34 -12.66 -3.37
C VAL A 91 3.55 -14.11 -2.97
N ASP A 92 4.73 -14.38 -2.41
CA ASP A 92 5.03 -15.59 -1.66
C ASP A 92 4.76 -15.30 -0.17
N VAL A 93 3.74 -15.94 0.37
CA VAL A 93 3.29 -15.69 1.76
C VAL A 93 4.32 -16.17 2.78
N ASP A 94 5.06 -17.24 2.48
CA ASP A 94 6.03 -17.82 3.40
C ASP A 94 7.32 -17.00 3.46
N ASP A 95 7.75 -16.45 2.32
CA ASP A 95 8.84 -15.46 2.24
C ASP A 95 8.48 -14.20 3.04
N VAL A 96 7.28 -13.64 2.81
CA VAL A 96 6.83 -12.43 3.51
C VAL A 96 6.71 -12.69 5.01
N ARG A 97 6.19 -13.85 5.42
CA ARG A 97 6.10 -14.22 6.84
C ARG A 97 7.48 -14.30 7.49
N SER A 98 8.41 -15.00 6.85
CA SER A 98 9.79 -15.14 7.33
C SER A 98 10.45 -13.78 7.50
N TYR A 99 10.31 -12.90 6.50
CA TYR A 99 10.84 -11.55 6.57
C TYR A 99 10.24 -10.71 7.70
N VAL A 100 8.92 -10.78 7.91
CA VAL A 100 8.26 -10.03 8.99
C VAL A 100 8.79 -10.53 10.34
N LEU A 101 8.90 -11.84 10.52
CA LEU A 101 9.45 -12.42 11.74
C LEU A 101 10.90 -12.00 11.96
N GLU A 102 11.77 -12.12 10.95
CA GLU A 102 13.15 -11.67 11.04
C GLU A 102 13.23 -10.18 11.37
N THR A 103 12.44 -9.35 10.71
CA THR A 103 12.40 -7.89 10.95
C THR A 103 11.98 -7.59 12.39
N LEU A 104 10.94 -8.25 12.91
CA LEU A 104 10.47 -8.04 14.27
C LEU A 104 11.48 -8.52 15.33
N LEU A 105 12.20 -9.61 15.05
CA LEU A 105 13.22 -10.16 15.94
C LEU A 105 14.53 -9.37 15.91
N THR A 106 14.82 -8.68 14.80
CA THR A 106 16.07 -7.91 14.61
C THR A 106 15.91 -6.42 14.87
N GLN A 107 14.68 -5.89 14.92
CA GLN A 107 14.43 -4.53 15.38
C GLN A 107 14.63 -4.42 16.89
N THR A 108 15.86 -4.11 17.30
CA THR A 108 16.07 -3.28 18.50
C THR A 108 15.37 -1.95 18.26
N ALA A 109 14.52 -1.52 19.21
CA ALA A 109 13.81 -0.24 19.15
C ALA A 109 14.75 0.87 18.64
N PRO A 110 14.29 1.78 17.75
CA PRO A 110 15.12 2.90 17.34
C PRO A 110 15.56 3.63 18.61
N GLU A 111 16.87 3.74 18.83
CA GLU A 111 17.42 4.51 19.94
C GLU A 111 16.77 5.88 19.93
N SER A 112 16.02 6.19 20.99
CA SER A 112 15.47 7.52 21.19
C SER A 112 16.62 8.51 21.11
N SER A 113 16.62 9.37 20.07
CA SER A 113 17.56 10.49 19.99
C SER A 113 17.54 11.25 21.32
N PRO A 114 18.70 11.63 21.88
CA PRO A 114 18.73 12.36 23.12
C PRO A 114 18.02 13.69 22.92
N ALA A 115 17.03 13.95 23.77
CA ALA A 115 16.33 15.23 23.81
C ALA A 115 17.36 16.35 23.99
N THR A 116 17.52 17.19 22.97
CA THR A 116 18.23 18.46 23.08
C THR A 116 17.49 19.32 24.09
N THR A 117 18.09 19.50 25.26
CA THR A 117 17.67 20.47 26.27
C THR A 117 18.00 21.87 25.77
N ASP A 118 17.05 22.53 25.12
CA ASP A 118 17.10 23.98 24.95
C ASP A 118 16.72 24.65 26.27
N SER A 119 17.74 25.02 27.04
CA SER A 119 17.59 26.01 28.10
C SER A 119 17.41 27.38 27.46
N VAL A 120 16.17 27.84 27.36
CA VAL A 120 15.86 29.23 27.02
C VAL A 120 16.24 30.10 28.21
N LYS A 121 17.11 31.08 27.95
CA LYS A 121 17.51 32.14 28.89
C LYS A 121 16.85 33.45 28.46
#